data_AF-A0A2T3FYV9-F1
#
_entry.id   AF-A0A2T3FYV9-F1
#
_cell.length_a   1.000
_cell.length_b   1.000
_cell.length_c   1.000
_cell.angle_alpha   90.00
_cell.angle_beta   90.00
_cell.angle_gamma   90.00
#
_symmetry.space_group_name_H-M   'P 1'
#
loop_
_entity.id
_entity.type
_entity.pdbx_description
1 polymer ?
#
loop_
_entity_poly.entity_id
_entity_poly.type
_entity_poly.pdbx_seq_one_letter_code
_entity_poly.pdbx_strand_id
1 'polypeptide(L)'
;MKRFKKLGVALLSATLLLIPCMTSINAQDNPYDTWKTTALKSPSKGQLVAAGDIKISWNSLEKVQHYDIYFDGKYEKSVEANITQTTIYSTAVARHTIRVVAVLENNDEINVSERTFYISKKGIGLYEDDQGINSLSYVQNMGVSWYYNWGEEAYDNQDEVNSELEFVPMIWNDAGNVSERLKSLKEKGYDKVLSFNEPDYDQEANMSVDLASGYNQDFHSSGLRVGSPAVSESTVKKNGWFENYWNRLEIKDDFIAVHNYPGYVGLDSEEYTPKKAAKSFLKYMNDIYDCYQKPIWVTEFAVAAWDSNEYWHPYDGNDEQHNKAVQEFMKYVINGFDDIQGLDDLSFVERYAWFSFDATQLQSASSALFYNTKDTSNQNQLGVLTDLGNVYRNECGNPLHYTLPYLDGSKDPSSIEEDRYIEDQFHHDVIQGDDQTNKQLSSNIERKSVQTDDQTSYMFFILMMITSLMGIFLLKNKNEY
;
A
#
# COMPACT_ATOMS: atom_id res chain seq x y z
N MET A 1 42.75 16.50 74.11
CA MET A 1 42.91 17.94 73.79
C MET A 1 41.69 18.35 72.95
N LYS A 2 40.72 19.14 73.46
CA LYS A 2 40.47 20.56 73.09
C LYS A 2 40.73 20.82 71.58
N ARG A 3 39.84 21.31 70.70
CA ARG A 3 38.70 22.24 70.81
C ARG A 3 37.92 22.31 69.47
N PHE A 4 36.65 22.69 69.58
CA PHE A 4 35.70 23.20 68.58
C PHE A 4 36.19 24.38 67.71
N LYS A 5 35.61 24.52 66.50
CA LYS A 5 34.97 25.72 65.85
C LYS A 5 34.38 25.24 64.50
N LYS A 6 33.07 25.08 64.22
CA LYS A 6 31.83 25.91 64.21
C LYS A 6 31.71 27.00 63.11
N LEU A 7 30.50 27.04 62.52
CA LEU A 7 29.86 27.94 61.54
C LEU A 7 30.22 27.70 60.06
N GLY A 8 29.32 27.53 59.10
CA GLY A 8 27.87 27.82 59.01
C GLY A 8 27.61 28.91 57.96
N VAL A 9 26.62 28.71 57.09
CA VAL A 9 25.73 29.68 56.39
C VAL A 9 25.42 29.21 54.96
N ALA A 10 24.14 28.89 54.75
CA ALA A 10 23.50 28.77 53.45
C ALA A 10 23.26 30.18 52.88
N LEU A 11 23.56 30.38 51.60
CA LEU A 11 23.25 31.60 50.87
C LEU A 11 22.22 31.26 49.78
N LEU A 12 20.95 31.58 50.08
CA LEU A 12 20.00 31.95 49.04
C LEU A 12 20.43 33.32 48.49
N SER A 13 20.61 33.42 47.18
CA SER A 13 20.68 34.72 46.51
C SER A 13 19.64 34.77 45.41
N ALA A 14 18.62 35.60 45.66
CA ALA A 14 17.65 36.02 44.68
C ALA A 14 18.34 36.96 43.69
N THR A 15 18.28 36.64 42.39
CA THR A 15 18.56 37.59 41.33
C THR A 15 17.29 37.77 40.50
N LEU A 16 16.73 38.97 40.60
CA LEU A 16 15.70 39.48 39.70
C LEU A 16 16.22 39.40 38.26
N LEU A 17 15.54 38.63 37.41
CA LEU A 17 15.61 38.80 35.96
C LEU A 17 14.32 39.48 35.51
N LEU A 18 14.47 40.74 35.08
CA LEU A 18 13.47 41.49 34.35
C LEU A 18 13.16 40.75 33.05
N ILE A 19 12.03 40.05 33.03
CA ILE A 19 11.45 39.49 31.81
C ILE A 19 10.87 40.68 31.03
N PRO A 20 11.30 40.96 29.79
CA PRO A 20 10.51 41.83 28.93
C PRO A 20 9.18 41.11 28.73
N CYS A 21 8.10 41.75 29.14
CA CYS A 21 6.74 41.34 28.81
C CYS A 21 6.63 41.40 27.28
N MET A 22 7.07 40.35 26.60
CA MET A 22 6.56 40.04 25.28
C MET A 22 5.10 39.72 25.54
N THR A 23 4.24 40.68 25.24
CA THR A 23 2.85 40.37 24.93
C THR A 23 2.90 39.29 23.86
N SER A 24 2.65 38.04 24.26
CA SER A 24 2.25 37.00 23.35
C SER A 24 1.04 37.57 22.63
N ILE A 25 1.25 38.02 21.39
CA ILE A 25 0.17 38.08 20.43
C ILE A 25 -0.29 36.63 20.38
N ASN A 26 -1.44 36.32 21.01
CA ASN A 26 -2.04 35.02 20.85
C ASN A 26 -2.18 34.84 19.34
N ALA A 27 -1.45 33.88 18.77
CA ALA A 27 -1.85 33.33 17.49
C ALA A 27 -3.33 32.98 17.69
N GLN A 28 -4.20 33.60 16.93
CA GLN A 28 -5.62 33.32 17.02
C GLN A 28 -5.76 31.86 16.65
N ASP A 29 -6.12 31.00 17.61
CA ASP A 29 -6.28 29.56 17.39
C ASP A 29 -7.14 29.38 16.14
N ASN A 30 -6.60 28.71 15.11
CA ASN A 30 -7.34 28.51 13.88
C ASN A 30 -8.58 27.67 14.24
N PRO A 31 -9.82 28.20 14.04
CA PRO A 31 -11.03 27.54 14.52
C PRO A 31 -11.28 26.18 13.87
N TYR A 32 -10.53 25.87 12.81
CA TYR A 32 -10.60 24.62 12.07
C TYR A 32 -9.52 23.60 12.46
N ASP A 33 -8.57 23.91 13.35
CA ASP A 33 -7.41 23.05 13.65
C ASP A 33 -7.77 21.61 14.03
N THR A 34 -8.80 21.44 14.87
CA THR A 34 -9.30 20.11 15.23
C THR A 34 -9.77 19.34 13.99
N TRP A 35 -10.53 19.98 13.10
CA TRP A 35 -10.99 19.33 11.87
C TRP A 35 -9.82 19.03 10.94
N LYS A 36 -8.92 19.99 10.72
CA LYS A 36 -7.73 19.82 9.86
C LYS A 36 -6.89 18.62 10.25
N THR A 37 -6.75 18.36 11.55
CA THR A 37 -5.88 17.29 12.07
C THR A 37 -6.58 15.94 12.25
N THR A 38 -7.91 15.89 12.19
CA THR A 38 -8.69 14.67 12.49
C THR A 38 -9.70 14.26 11.44
N ALA A 39 -9.94 15.08 10.40
CA ALA A 39 -10.99 14.83 9.43
C ALA A 39 -10.72 13.63 8.55
N LEU A 40 -9.50 13.42 8.06
CA LEU A 40 -9.19 12.32 7.14
C LEU A 40 -9.26 10.97 7.87
N LYS A 41 -10.14 10.09 7.38
CA LYS A 41 -10.39 8.75 7.92
C LYS A 41 -9.63 7.66 7.17
N SER A 42 -9.61 7.73 5.84
CA SER A 42 -8.96 6.73 4.99
C SER A 42 -8.25 7.42 3.83
N PRO A 43 -7.03 7.00 3.47
CA PRO A 43 -6.22 5.97 4.14
C PRO A 43 -5.81 6.36 5.57
N SER A 44 -5.50 5.39 6.43
CA SER A 44 -4.88 5.62 7.75
C SER A 44 -3.43 6.09 7.58
N LYS A 45 -2.86 6.74 8.61
CA LYS A 45 -1.46 7.20 8.58
C LYS A 45 -0.51 6.04 8.29
N GLY A 46 0.29 6.16 7.24
CA GLY A 46 1.26 5.13 6.84
C GLY A 46 0.63 3.79 6.42
N GLN A 47 -0.68 3.75 6.13
CA GLN A 47 -1.34 2.53 5.68
C GLN A 47 -0.76 2.04 4.35
N LEU A 48 -0.60 0.72 4.21
CA LEU A 48 -0.36 0.06 2.94
C LEU A 48 -1.72 -0.32 2.32
N VAL A 49 -2.07 0.31 1.20
CA VAL A 49 -3.34 0.09 0.50
C VAL A 49 -3.10 -0.66 -0.81
N ALA A 50 -4.09 -1.43 -1.25
CA ALA A 50 -3.99 -2.15 -2.51
C ALA A 50 -4.14 -1.20 -3.71
N ALA A 51 -3.34 -1.44 -4.75
CA ALA A 51 -3.39 -0.69 -6.00
C ALA A 51 -4.73 -0.87 -6.74
N GLY A 52 -5.01 0.09 -7.63
CA GLY A 52 -6.26 0.28 -8.33
C GLY A 52 -7.07 1.42 -7.71
N ASP A 53 -8.33 1.14 -7.38
CA ASP A 53 -9.27 2.10 -6.79
C ASP A 53 -9.05 2.25 -5.29
N ILE A 54 -8.56 3.43 -4.87
CA ILE A 54 -8.23 3.73 -3.47
C ILE A 54 -9.30 4.66 -2.89
N LYS A 55 -9.96 4.17 -1.84
CA LYS A 55 -11.00 4.93 -1.14
C LYS A 55 -10.39 6.02 -0.27
N ILE A 56 -10.86 7.25 -0.48
CA ILE A 56 -10.57 8.41 0.35
C ILE A 56 -11.83 8.77 1.11
N SER A 57 -11.76 8.99 2.43
CA SER A 57 -12.93 9.43 3.20
C SER A 57 -12.57 10.38 4.34
N TRP A 58 -13.47 11.31 4.66
CA TRP A 58 -13.25 12.35 5.67
C TRP A 58 -14.51 12.67 6.48
N ASN A 59 -14.36 13.47 7.53
CA ASN A 59 -15.48 14.09 8.25
C ASN A 59 -15.94 15.36 7.54
N SER A 60 -17.25 15.59 7.43
CA SER A 60 -17.78 16.82 6.86
C SER A 60 -17.40 18.05 7.70
N LEU A 61 -17.34 19.20 7.03
CA LEU A 61 -17.22 20.52 7.65
C LEU A 61 -18.46 21.35 7.28
N GLU A 62 -18.89 22.24 8.18
CA GLU A 62 -20.02 23.13 7.91
C GLU A 62 -19.66 24.25 6.93
N LYS A 63 -20.67 24.76 6.21
CA LYS A 63 -20.52 25.88 5.24
C LYS A 63 -19.54 25.60 4.11
N VAL A 64 -19.40 24.33 3.74
CA VAL A 64 -18.61 23.90 2.59
C VAL A 64 -19.44 24.02 1.32
N GLN A 65 -18.85 24.59 0.27
CA GLN A 65 -19.40 24.60 -1.08
C GLN A 65 -19.06 23.29 -1.81
N HIS A 66 -17.81 22.85 -1.70
CA HIS A 66 -17.29 21.61 -2.28
C HIS A 66 -15.97 21.21 -1.62
N TYR A 67 -15.51 19.98 -1.87
CA TYR A 67 -14.18 19.52 -1.46
C TYR A 67 -13.29 19.30 -2.67
N ASP A 68 -12.07 19.81 -2.63
CA ASP A 68 -11.03 19.50 -3.60
C ASP A 68 -10.11 18.41 -3.08
N ILE A 69 -9.73 17.50 -3.98
CA ILE A 69 -8.88 16.35 -3.68
C ILE A 69 -7.56 16.55 -4.41
N TYR A 70 -6.47 16.45 -3.66
CA TYR A 70 -5.12 16.53 -4.17
C TYR A 70 -4.35 15.24 -3.89
N PHE A 71 -3.82 14.62 -4.93
CA PHE A 71 -3.00 13.40 -4.84
C PHE A 71 -1.58 13.72 -5.31
N ASP A 72 -0.58 13.37 -4.50
CA ASP A 72 0.83 13.71 -4.72
C ASP A 72 1.06 15.20 -5.05
N GLY A 73 0.32 16.06 -4.35
CA GLY A 73 0.37 17.51 -4.52
C GLY A 73 -0.32 18.06 -5.78
N LYS A 74 -0.91 17.20 -6.63
CA LYS A 74 -1.64 17.60 -7.84
C LYS A 74 -3.13 17.60 -7.58
N TYR A 75 -3.84 18.59 -8.14
CA TYR A 75 -5.29 18.60 -8.13
C TYR A 75 -5.82 17.42 -8.96
N GLU A 76 -6.69 16.62 -8.36
CA GLU A 76 -7.34 15.49 -9.03
C GLU A 76 -8.77 15.83 -9.45
N LYS A 77 -9.60 16.28 -8.51
CA LYS A 77 -11.02 16.59 -8.75
C LYS A 77 -11.66 17.34 -7.58
N SER A 78 -12.86 17.85 -7.84
CA SER A 78 -13.78 18.39 -6.83
C SER A 78 -14.98 17.46 -6.64
N VAL A 79 -15.52 17.40 -5.42
CA VAL A 79 -16.78 16.71 -5.10
C VAL A 79 -17.74 17.65 -4.36
N GLU A 80 -19.05 17.42 -4.50
CA GLU A 80 -20.09 18.21 -3.86
C GLU A 80 -19.99 18.18 -2.32
N ALA A 81 -20.48 19.24 -1.64
CA ALA A 81 -20.35 19.39 -0.19
C ALA A 81 -20.99 18.27 0.66
N ASN A 82 -21.97 17.54 0.12
CA ASN A 82 -22.61 16.40 0.78
C ASN A 82 -21.84 15.08 0.60
N ILE A 83 -20.76 15.08 -0.18
CA ILE A 83 -19.90 13.93 -0.41
C ILE A 83 -18.70 14.00 0.54
N THR A 84 -18.53 12.95 1.34
CA THR A 84 -17.42 12.80 2.30
C THR A 84 -16.53 11.58 2.02
N GLN A 85 -16.72 10.97 0.85
CA GLN A 85 -15.88 9.89 0.36
C GLN A 85 -15.77 9.93 -1.16
N THR A 86 -14.63 9.53 -1.68
CA THR A 86 -14.40 9.38 -3.12
C THR A 86 -13.31 8.35 -3.38
N THR A 87 -12.98 8.11 -4.64
CA THR A 87 -11.92 7.20 -5.05
C THR A 87 -10.87 7.94 -5.87
N ILE A 88 -9.60 7.59 -5.71
CA ILE A 88 -8.53 7.92 -6.65
C ILE A 88 -7.97 6.62 -7.24
N TYR A 89 -7.42 6.68 -8.45
CA TYR A 89 -6.87 5.49 -9.11
C TYR A 89 -5.35 5.59 -9.20
N SER A 90 -4.63 4.57 -8.74
CA SER A 90 -3.18 4.46 -8.92
C SER A 90 -2.69 3.02 -8.84
N THR A 91 -1.75 2.67 -9.69
CA THR A 91 -1.00 1.39 -9.66
C THR A 91 0.46 1.56 -9.30
N ALA A 92 0.91 2.79 -9.03
CA ALA A 92 2.31 3.05 -8.69
C ALA A 92 2.65 2.45 -7.32
N VAL A 93 3.59 1.51 -7.26
CA VAL A 93 4.10 0.95 -6.00
C VAL A 93 5.05 1.97 -5.36
N ALA A 94 4.49 2.93 -4.64
CA ALA A 94 5.25 4.03 -4.05
C ALA A 94 4.63 4.55 -2.76
N ARG A 95 5.37 5.48 -2.13
CA ARG A 95 4.87 6.38 -1.10
C ARG A 95 4.07 7.50 -1.77
N HIS A 96 2.87 7.76 -1.28
CA HIS A 96 1.96 8.78 -1.81
C HIS A 96 1.47 9.74 -0.75
N THR A 97 0.99 10.92 -1.18
CA THR A 97 0.30 11.86 -0.30
C THR A 97 -1.12 12.15 -0.78
N ILE A 98 -2.03 12.34 0.18
CA ILE A 98 -3.41 12.79 -0.06
C ILE A 98 -3.71 14.02 0.79
N ARG A 99 -4.40 14.98 0.18
CA ARG A 99 -4.91 16.16 0.86
C ARG A 99 -6.33 16.46 0.39
N VAL A 100 -7.21 16.70 1.35
CA VAL A 100 -8.60 17.15 1.12
C VAL A 100 -8.68 18.61 1.54
N VAL A 101 -9.25 19.44 0.67
CA VAL A 101 -9.45 20.87 0.93
C VAL A 101 -10.94 21.14 0.96
N ALA A 102 -11.44 21.66 2.08
CA ALA A 102 -12.81 22.14 2.16
C ALA A 102 -12.85 23.59 1.68
N VAL A 103 -13.53 23.84 0.56
CA VAL A 103 -13.75 25.18 0.04
C VAL A 103 -15.05 25.71 0.64
N LEU A 104 -14.95 26.74 1.48
CA LEU A 104 -16.08 27.30 2.20
C LEU A 104 -16.92 28.24 1.31
N GLU A 105 -18.15 28.56 1.73
CA GLU A 105 -19.04 29.50 1.04
C GLU A 105 -18.45 30.92 0.87
N ASN A 106 -17.51 31.30 1.73
CA ASN A 106 -16.77 32.57 1.65
C ASN A 106 -15.47 32.46 0.80
N ASN A 107 -15.25 31.33 0.14
CA ASN A 107 -14.06 30.94 -0.63
C ASN A 107 -12.78 30.73 0.20
N ASP A 108 -12.85 30.70 1.53
CA ASP A 108 -11.69 30.27 2.31
C ASP A 108 -11.45 28.76 2.09
N GLU A 109 -10.18 28.38 1.97
CA GLU A 109 -9.75 27.00 1.80
C GLU A 109 -9.22 26.44 3.13
N ILE A 110 -9.88 25.41 3.64
CA ILE A 110 -9.46 24.73 4.87
C ILE A 110 -8.80 23.40 4.51
N ASN A 111 -7.50 23.30 4.74
CA ASN A 111 -6.70 22.15 4.36
C ASN A 111 -6.67 21.10 5.47
N VAL A 112 -7.17 19.90 5.20
CA VAL A 112 -6.84 18.75 6.04
C VAL A 112 -5.31 18.53 5.98
N SER A 113 -4.71 18.21 7.13
CA SER A 113 -3.29 17.85 7.19
C SER A 113 -2.97 16.79 6.14
N GLU A 114 -1.91 17.01 5.38
CA GLU A 114 -1.55 16.12 4.28
C GLU A 114 -1.05 14.79 4.85
N ARG A 115 -1.65 13.70 4.37
CA ARG A 115 -1.37 12.36 4.86
C ARG A 115 -0.50 11.57 3.91
N THR A 116 0.51 10.92 4.47
CA THR A 116 1.28 9.88 3.77
C THR A 116 0.62 8.52 3.90
N PHE A 117 0.56 7.78 2.78
CA PHE A 117 0.23 6.37 2.74
C PHE A 117 1.05 5.68 1.64
N TYR A 118 0.93 4.36 1.52
CA TYR A 118 1.72 3.54 0.61
C TYR A 118 0.80 2.68 -0.24
N ILE A 119 1.13 2.50 -1.52
CA ILE A 119 0.38 1.64 -2.43
C ILE A 119 1.22 0.40 -2.75
N SER A 120 0.61 -0.79 -2.71
CA SER A 120 1.23 -2.03 -3.19
C SER A 120 0.26 -2.83 -4.05
N LYS A 121 0.79 -3.58 -5.01
CA LYS A 121 0.04 -4.56 -5.81
C LYS A 121 -0.01 -5.94 -5.16
N LYS A 122 0.87 -6.17 -4.18
CA LYS A 122 1.18 -7.45 -3.58
C LYS A 122 0.03 -7.93 -2.68
N GLY A 123 -0.50 -9.10 -3.02
CA GLY A 123 -1.52 -9.81 -2.28
C GLY A 123 -1.17 -11.28 -2.02
N ILE A 124 -2.14 -12.05 -1.56
CA ILE A 124 -1.99 -13.49 -1.32
C ILE A 124 -3.35 -14.20 -1.38
N GLY A 125 -3.38 -15.42 -1.91
CA GLY A 125 -4.50 -16.33 -1.75
C GLY A 125 -4.34 -17.12 -0.45
N LEU A 126 -5.33 -17.03 0.45
CA LEU A 126 -5.33 -17.74 1.73
C LEU A 126 -6.43 -18.79 1.70
N TYR A 127 -6.06 -20.06 1.88
CA TYR A 127 -7.02 -21.17 1.84
C TYR A 127 -7.46 -21.56 3.25
N GLU A 128 -8.56 -22.33 3.32
CA GLU A 128 -9.00 -23.03 4.52
C GLU A 128 -8.64 -24.51 4.39
N ASP A 129 -8.08 -25.10 5.46
CA ASP A 129 -7.74 -26.52 5.45
C ASP A 129 -8.95 -27.44 5.62
N ASP A 130 -8.75 -28.74 5.44
CA ASP A 130 -9.81 -29.76 5.53
C ASP A 130 -10.48 -29.84 6.92
N GLN A 131 -9.91 -29.20 7.95
CA GLN A 131 -10.46 -29.14 9.31
C GLN A 131 -11.24 -27.85 9.57
N GLY A 132 -11.40 -26.99 8.56
CA GLY A 132 -12.08 -25.71 8.65
C GLY A 132 -11.22 -24.62 9.30
N ILE A 133 -9.90 -24.79 9.32
CA ILE A 133 -8.99 -23.78 9.87
C ILE A 133 -8.42 -22.95 8.72
N ASN A 134 -8.69 -21.66 8.77
CA ASN A 134 -8.16 -20.75 7.78
C ASN A 134 -6.64 -20.55 7.95
N SER A 135 -5.93 -20.43 6.84
CA SER A 135 -4.48 -20.19 6.83
C SER A 135 -4.11 -18.81 7.39
N LEU A 136 -5.05 -17.87 7.48
CA LEU A 136 -4.83 -16.56 8.11
C LEU A 136 -4.44 -16.71 9.60
N SER A 137 -5.04 -17.66 10.32
CA SER A 137 -4.69 -17.93 11.72
C SER A 137 -3.27 -18.44 11.95
N TYR A 138 -2.61 -18.89 10.89
CA TYR A 138 -1.22 -19.35 10.94
C TYR A 138 -0.26 -18.40 10.26
N VAL A 139 -0.69 -17.58 9.30
CA VAL A 139 0.23 -16.73 8.54
C VAL A 139 0.75 -15.56 9.38
N GLN A 140 2.07 -15.35 9.34
CA GLN A 140 2.69 -14.13 9.87
C GLN A 140 2.38 -12.93 8.96
N ASN A 141 2.67 -11.71 9.42
CA ASN A 141 2.45 -10.52 8.59
C ASN A 141 3.38 -10.57 7.37
N MET A 142 2.80 -10.81 6.19
CA MET A 142 3.53 -10.92 4.93
C MET A 142 3.82 -9.57 4.26
N GLY A 143 3.35 -8.46 4.85
CA GLY A 143 3.40 -7.14 4.22
C GLY A 143 2.70 -7.16 2.87
N VAL A 144 1.47 -7.67 2.85
CA VAL A 144 0.57 -7.66 1.69
C VAL A 144 -0.49 -6.58 1.89
N SER A 145 -1.17 -6.16 0.83
CA SER A 145 -2.18 -5.09 0.87
C SER A 145 -3.62 -5.60 0.65
N TRP A 146 -3.76 -6.81 0.10
CA TRP A 146 -5.05 -7.46 -0.13
C TRP A 146 -4.90 -8.98 -0.08
N TYR A 147 -6.03 -9.66 0.08
CA TYR A 147 -6.12 -11.11 -0.03
C TYR A 147 -7.48 -11.55 -0.59
N TYR A 148 -7.54 -12.81 -1.00
CA TYR A 148 -8.78 -13.52 -1.30
C TYR A 148 -8.65 -14.96 -0.81
N ASN A 149 -9.76 -15.70 -0.76
CA ASN A 149 -9.80 -17.07 -0.24
C ASN A 149 -10.67 -18.00 -1.08
N TRP A 150 -10.87 -17.67 -2.36
CA TRP A 150 -11.81 -18.37 -3.28
C TRP A 150 -13.28 -18.37 -2.84
N GLY A 151 -13.60 -17.72 -1.71
CA GLY A 151 -14.94 -17.62 -1.15
C GLY A 151 -15.54 -16.22 -1.23
N GLU A 152 -16.76 -16.11 -0.74
CA GLU A 152 -17.55 -14.87 -0.71
C GLU A 152 -17.41 -14.09 0.60
N GLU A 153 -16.78 -14.69 1.60
CA GLU A 153 -16.70 -14.15 2.96
C GLU A 153 -15.25 -14.07 3.41
N ALA A 154 -14.90 -12.90 3.96
CA ALA A 154 -13.64 -12.71 4.67
C ALA A 154 -13.60 -13.65 5.88
N TYR A 155 -12.40 -14.04 6.30
CA TYR A 155 -12.24 -14.78 7.55
C TYR A 155 -12.64 -13.90 8.74
N ASP A 156 -13.51 -14.41 9.62
CA ASP A 156 -13.97 -13.71 10.82
C ASP A 156 -13.00 -13.93 11.99
N ASN A 157 -11.89 -13.19 11.98
CA ASN A 157 -10.93 -13.19 13.08
C ASN A 157 -10.52 -11.75 13.43
N GLN A 158 -11.28 -11.12 14.33
CA GLN A 158 -11.10 -9.73 14.75
C GLN A 158 -9.78 -9.45 15.49
N ASP A 159 -9.04 -10.48 15.89
CA ASP A 159 -7.84 -10.40 16.73
C ASP A 159 -6.51 -10.59 15.97
N GLU A 160 -6.51 -10.63 14.63
CA GLU A 160 -5.35 -11.10 13.85
C GLU A 160 -4.49 -10.02 13.14
N VAL A 161 -3.27 -10.46 12.81
CA VAL A 161 -2.04 -9.84 12.26
C VAL A 161 -2.23 -8.89 11.05
N ASN A 162 -3.44 -8.79 10.51
CA ASN A 162 -3.76 -8.30 9.16
C ASN A 162 -5.12 -7.56 9.07
N SER A 163 -5.57 -6.91 10.14
CA SER A 163 -6.88 -6.22 10.20
C SER A 163 -7.10 -5.10 9.18
N GLU A 164 -6.04 -4.59 8.55
CA GLU A 164 -6.10 -3.56 7.50
C GLU A 164 -6.08 -4.13 6.06
N LEU A 165 -6.03 -5.46 5.89
CA LEU A 165 -6.04 -6.06 4.56
C LEU A 165 -7.39 -5.93 3.87
N GLU A 166 -7.35 -5.57 2.59
CA GLU A 166 -8.53 -5.62 1.76
C GLU A 166 -8.87 -7.07 1.38
N PHE A 167 -10.05 -7.55 1.77
CA PHE A 167 -10.60 -8.82 1.27
C PHE A 167 -11.33 -8.61 -0.06
N VAL A 168 -11.05 -9.48 -1.03
CA VAL A 168 -11.77 -9.52 -2.32
C VAL A 168 -12.58 -10.82 -2.42
N PRO A 169 -13.92 -10.75 -2.51
CA PRO A 169 -14.75 -11.93 -2.64
C PRO A 169 -14.65 -12.53 -4.06
N MET A 170 -14.91 -13.83 -4.15
CA MET A 170 -14.99 -14.57 -5.40
C MET A 170 -16.32 -15.32 -5.53
N ILE A 171 -16.93 -15.27 -6.71
CA ILE A 171 -17.98 -16.21 -7.11
C ILE A 171 -17.28 -17.36 -7.85
N TRP A 172 -16.89 -18.40 -7.11
CA TRP A 172 -16.05 -19.48 -7.63
C TRP A 172 -16.71 -20.26 -8.78
N ASN A 173 -18.01 -20.59 -8.65
CA ASN A 173 -18.85 -21.25 -9.66
C ASN A 173 -20.29 -20.70 -9.65
N ASP A 174 -21.17 -21.28 -10.48
CA ASP A 174 -22.58 -20.96 -10.56
C ASP A 174 -23.48 -21.71 -9.57
N ALA A 175 -22.92 -22.37 -8.54
CA ALA A 175 -23.73 -23.05 -7.54
C ALA A 175 -24.67 -22.06 -6.82
N GLY A 176 -25.95 -22.43 -6.73
CA GLY A 176 -26.98 -21.58 -6.13
C GLY A 176 -27.38 -20.41 -7.03
N ASN A 177 -27.88 -19.32 -6.44
CA ASN A 177 -28.35 -18.14 -7.17
C ASN A 177 -27.26 -17.05 -7.21
N VAL A 178 -26.53 -16.97 -8.33
CA VAL A 178 -25.43 -16.00 -8.54
C VAL A 178 -25.90 -14.55 -8.35
N SER A 179 -27.09 -14.18 -8.83
CA SER A 179 -27.62 -12.82 -8.71
C SER A 179 -27.84 -12.41 -7.24
N GLU A 180 -28.38 -13.33 -6.43
CA GLU A 180 -28.56 -13.11 -4.98
C GLU A 180 -27.24 -13.07 -4.23
N ARG A 181 -26.27 -13.93 -4.59
CA ARG A 181 -24.91 -13.92 -4.03
C ARG A 181 -24.20 -12.59 -4.29
N LEU A 182 -24.23 -12.11 -5.54
CA LEU A 182 -23.67 -10.80 -5.92
C LEU A 182 -24.36 -9.64 -5.18
N LYS A 183 -25.69 -9.68 -5.07
CA LYS A 183 -26.43 -8.69 -4.29
C LYS A 183 -26.01 -8.70 -2.81
N SER A 184 -25.86 -9.87 -2.21
CA SER A 184 -25.38 -10.05 -0.83
C SER A 184 -24.00 -9.43 -0.64
N LEU A 185 -23.06 -9.66 -1.57
CA LEU A 185 -21.74 -9.03 -1.55
C LEU A 185 -21.85 -7.50 -1.55
N LYS A 186 -22.69 -6.94 -2.41
CA LYS A 186 -22.88 -5.49 -2.49
C LYS A 186 -23.49 -4.92 -1.20
N GLU A 187 -24.48 -5.61 -0.62
CA GLU A 187 -25.12 -5.23 0.65
C GLU A 187 -24.15 -5.29 1.85
N LYS A 188 -23.19 -6.21 1.82
CA LYS A 188 -22.07 -6.28 2.79
C LYS A 188 -21.03 -5.17 2.61
N GLY A 189 -21.15 -4.36 1.55
CA GLY A 189 -20.31 -3.19 1.31
C GLY A 189 -19.09 -3.44 0.44
N TYR A 190 -18.95 -4.63 -0.17
CA TYR A 190 -17.92 -4.87 -1.17
C TYR A 190 -18.18 -4.00 -2.41
N ASP A 191 -17.10 -3.61 -3.08
CA ASP A 191 -17.09 -2.79 -4.28
C ASP A 191 -16.55 -3.53 -5.50
N LYS A 192 -16.01 -4.75 -5.31
CA LYS A 192 -15.42 -5.57 -6.36
C LYS A 192 -15.59 -7.07 -6.09
N VAL A 193 -15.46 -7.87 -7.14
CA VAL A 193 -15.63 -9.33 -7.09
C VAL A 193 -14.79 -10.00 -8.18
N LEU A 194 -14.16 -11.12 -7.84
CA LEU A 194 -13.58 -12.06 -8.80
C LEU A 194 -14.69 -13.01 -9.28
N SER A 195 -14.82 -13.22 -10.59
CA SER A 195 -15.73 -14.25 -11.12
C SER A 195 -15.04 -15.61 -11.18
N PHE A 196 -15.58 -16.53 -11.99
CA PHE A 196 -15.38 -17.97 -11.85
C PHE A 196 -13.92 -18.43 -11.88
N ASN A 197 -13.59 -19.41 -11.04
CA ASN A 197 -12.26 -19.99 -10.92
C ASN A 197 -12.07 -21.15 -11.90
N GLU A 198 -11.12 -21.02 -12.82
CA GLU A 198 -10.75 -22.04 -13.80
C GLU A 198 -11.96 -22.77 -14.44
N PRO A 199 -12.90 -22.02 -15.04
CA PRO A 199 -14.10 -22.62 -15.62
C PRO A 199 -13.79 -23.58 -16.78
N ASP A 200 -12.60 -23.48 -17.37
CA ASP A 200 -12.09 -24.35 -18.44
C ASP A 200 -11.48 -25.66 -17.94
N TYR A 201 -11.39 -25.88 -16.62
CA TYR A 201 -10.85 -27.09 -16.01
C TYR A 201 -11.93 -27.90 -15.29
N ASP A 202 -11.94 -29.22 -15.48
CA ASP A 202 -13.05 -30.09 -15.06
C ASP A 202 -13.09 -30.38 -13.55
N GLN A 203 -11.98 -30.14 -12.86
CA GLN A 203 -11.83 -30.27 -11.41
C GLN A 203 -12.06 -28.96 -10.65
N GLU A 204 -12.29 -27.85 -11.36
CA GLU A 204 -12.53 -26.52 -10.81
C GLU A 204 -13.99 -26.10 -11.06
N ALA A 205 -14.27 -24.85 -11.46
CA ALA A 205 -15.66 -24.43 -11.67
C ALA A 205 -16.35 -25.20 -12.81
N ASN A 206 -15.59 -25.72 -13.78
CA ASN A 206 -16.07 -26.59 -14.86
C ASN A 206 -17.33 -26.07 -15.57
N MET A 207 -17.19 -24.91 -16.21
CA MET A 207 -18.29 -24.21 -16.86
C MET A 207 -18.04 -24.04 -18.36
N SER A 208 -19.06 -24.33 -19.16
CA SER A 208 -19.02 -23.98 -20.57
C SER A 208 -18.97 -22.46 -20.77
N VAL A 209 -18.41 -22.02 -21.89
CA VAL A 209 -18.40 -20.61 -22.28
C VAL A 209 -19.82 -20.00 -22.35
N ASP A 210 -20.80 -20.75 -22.87
CA ASP A 210 -22.19 -20.28 -22.98
C ASP A 210 -22.81 -20.06 -21.60
N LEU A 211 -22.53 -20.96 -20.65
CA LEU A 211 -23.02 -20.85 -19.28
C LEU A 211 -22.40 -19.64 -18.56
N ALA A 212 -21.07 -19.53 -18.57
CA ALA A 212 -20.38 -18.44 -17.88
C ALA A 212 -20.74 -17.06 -18.45
N SER A 213 -20.81 -16.93 -19.78
CA SER A 213 -21.23 -15.67 -20.43
C SER A 213 -22.70 -15.34 -20.22
N GLY A 214 -23.55 -16.33 -19.91
CA GLY A 214 -24.95 -16.11 -19.53
C GLY A 214 -25.13 -15.26 -18.26
N TYR A 215 -24.13 -15.24 -17.37
CA TYR A 215 -24.12 -14.40 -16.16
C TYR A 215 -23.65 -12.96 -16.38
N ASN A 216 -23.35 -12.55 -17.62
CA ASN A 216 -22.81 -11.20 -17.90
C ASN A 216 -23.70 -10.09 -17.33
N GLN A 217 -25.02 -10.19 -17.51
CA GLN A 217 -25.94 -9.20 -16.97
C GLN A 217 -26.02 -9.21 -15.43
N ASP A 218 -25.94 -10.38 -14.79
CA ASP A 218 -25.99 -10.50 -13.32
C ASP A 218 -24.78 -9.80 -12.69
N PHE A 219 -23.58 -10.08 -13.17
CA PHE A 219 -22.35 -9.45 -12.70
C PHE A 219 -22.38 -7.93 -12.88
N HIS A 220 -22.71 -7.42 -14.07
CA HIS A 220 -22.67 -5.98 -14.31
C HIS A 220 -23.87 -5.20 -13.73
N SER A 221 -24.97 -5.88 -13.38
CA SER A 221 -26.08 -5.25 -12.65
C SER A 221 -25.85 -5.18 -11.14
N SER A 222 -24.85 -5.88 -10.62
CA SER A 222 -24.56 -5.93 -9.18
C SER A 222 -24.04 -4.61 -8.60
N GLY A 223 -23.48 -3.73 -9.45
CA GLY A 223 -22.78 -2.52 -9.02
C GLY A 223 -21.42 -2.78 -8.36
N LEU A 224 -20.87 -3.98 -8.50
CA LEU A 224 -19.49 -4.34 -8.16
C LEU A 224 -18.61 -4.15 -9.40
N ARG A 225 -17.32 -3.85 -9.18
CA ARG A 225 -16.28 -3.95 -10.21
C ARG A 225 -15.96 -5.43 -10.45
N VAL A 226 -16.13 -5.89 -11.69
CA VAL A 226 -16.12 -7.32 -12.04
C VAL A 226 -14.77 -7.73 -12.61
N GLY A 227 -14.14 -8.73 -12.01
CA GLY A 227 -13.01 -9.45 -12.59
C GLY A 227 -13.49 -10.60 -13.47
N SER A 228 -12.88 -10.75 -14.65
CA SER A 228 -13.15 -11.88 -15.55
C SER A 228 -12.92 -13.23 -14.86
N PRO A 229 -13.43 -14.34 -15.43
CA PRO A 229 -13.03 -15.66 -14.99
C PRO A 229 -11.52 -15.83 -15.16
N ALA A 230 -10.88 -16.48 -14.19
CA ALA A 230 -9.46 -16.81 -14.27
C ALA A 230 -9.31 -18.20 -14.87
N VAL A 231 -8.89 -18.29 -16.14
CA VAL A 231 -8.76 -19.58 -16.84
C VAL A 231 -7.47 -20.31 -16.44
N SER A 232 -7.52 -21.65 -16.44
CA SER A 232 -6.35 -22.53 -16.23
C SER A 232 -5.43 -22.53 -17.45
N GLU A 233 -6.02 -22.47 -18.65
CA GLU A 233 -5.28 -22.28 -19.90
C GLU A 233 -4.83 -20.83 -20.12
N SER A 234 -4.19 -20.55 -21.27
CA SER A 234 -3.82 -19.18 -21.60
C SER A 234 -5.03 -18.31 -21.98
N THR A 235 -5.16 -17.16 -21.32
CA THR A 235 -6.10 -16.06 -21.58
C THR A 235 -5.98 -15.49 -23.00
N VAL A 236 -4.84 -15.67 -23.69
CA VAL A 236 -4.63 -15.24 -25.09
C VAL A 236 -4.61 -16.39 -26.09
N LYS A 237 -5.02 -17.60 -25.67
CA LYS A 237 -5.09 -18.75 -26.56
C LYS A 237 -6.14 -18.50 -27.65
N LYS A 238 -5.69 -18.57 -28.91
CA LYS A 238 -6.58 -18.46 -30.07
C LYS A 238 -7.62 -19.59 -30.07
N ASN A 239 -8.89 -19.21 -30.22
CA ASN A 239 -10.07 -20.05 -30.05
C ASN A 239 -10.12 -20.76 -28.69
N GLY A 240 -9.44 -20.23 -27.67
CA GLY A 240 -9.50 -20.70 -26.30
C GLY A 240 -10.80 -20.32 -25.60
N TRP A 241 -11.02 -20.86 -24.41
CA TRP A 241 -12.17 -20.59 -23.57
C TRP A 241 -12.33 -19.09 -23.32
N PHE A 242 -11.24 -18.41 -22.91
CA PHE A 242 -11.29 -16.98 -22.57
C PHE A 242 -11.63 -16.09 -23.76
N GLU A 243 -10.97 -16.26 -24.91
CA GLU A 243 -11.28 -15.47 -26.12
C GLU A 243 -12.74 -15.67 -26.54
N ASN A 244 -13.24 -16.90 -26.49
CA ASN A 244 -14.63 -17.23 -26.83
C ASN A 244 -15.64 -16.66 -25.83
N TYR A 245 -15.31 -16.62 -24.54
CA TYR A 245 -16.08 -15.98 -23.48
C TYR A 245 -16.13 -14.47 -23.69
N TRP A 246 -14.95 -13.85 -23.83
CA TRP A 246 -14.79 -12.42 -24.03
C TRP A 246 -15.59 -11.94 -25.25
N ASN A 247 -15.55 -12.67 -26.36
CA ASN A 247 -16.27 -12.31 -27.58
C ASN A 247 -17.81 -12.38 -27.45
N ARG A 248 -18.34 -13.13 -26.49
CA ARG A 248 -19.80 -13.22 -26.26
C ARG A 248 -20.34 -12.12 -25.35
N LEU A 249 -19.50 -11.49 -24.54
CA LEU A 249 -19.96 -10.49 -23.57
C LEU A 249 -20.51 -9.23 -24.25
N GLU A 250 -21.70 -8.80 -23.84
CA GLU A 250 -22.27 -7.50 -24.22
C GLU A 250 -21.58 -6.37 -23.45
N ILE A 251 -21.36 -6.56 -22.15
CA ILE A 251 -20.60 -5.66 -21.28
C ILE A 251 -19.29 -6.35 -20.92
N LYS A 252 -18.14 -5.70 -21.16
CA LYS A 252 -16.84 -6.29 -20.83
C LYS A 252 -16.54 -6.16 -19.35
N ASP A 253 -15.99 -7.22 -18.75
CA ASP A 253 -15.48 -7.21 -17.37
C ASP A 253 -14.51 -6.03 -17.15
N ASP A 254 -14.46 -5.54 -15.92
CA ASP A 254 -13.73 -4.32 -15.56
C ASP A 254 -12.22 -4.55 -15.46
N PHE A 255 -11.81 -5.78 -15.15
CA PHE A 255 -10.41 -6.22 -15.16
C PHE A 255 -10.30 -7.71 -15.50
N ILE A 256 -9.11 -8.16 -15.86
CA ILE A 256 -8.83 -9.55 -16.23
C ILE A 256 -8.09 -10.24 -15.09
N ALA A 257 -8.68 -11.31 -14.57
CA ALA A 257 -8.03 -12.21 -13.63
C ALA A 257 -7.22 -13.27 -14.39
N VAL A 258 -5.99 -13.55 -13.93
CA VAL A 258 -5.04 -14.41 -14.63
C VAL A 258 -4.36 -15.36 -13.67
N HIS A 259 -4.34 -16.64 -14.04
CA HIS A 259 -3.48 -17.65 -13.44
C HIS A 259 -2.27 -17.90 -14.35
N ASN A 260 -1.09 -18.10 -13.77
CA ASN A 260 0.07 -18.54 -14.55
C ASN A 260 1.08 -19.33 -13.71
N TYR A 261 1.29 -20.57 -14.11
CA TYR A 261 2.32 -21.45 -13.58
C TYR A 261 3.29 -21.76 -14.74
N PRO A 262 4.54 -21.23 -14.72
CA PRO A 262 5.46 -21.33 -15.86
C PRO A 262 6.01 -22.75 -16.09
N GLY A 263 5.63 -23.72 -15.26
CA GLY A 263 6.20 -25.06 -15.28
C GLY A 263 7.63 -25.06 -14.75
N TYR A 264 8.54 -25.66 -15.50
CA TYR A 264 9.92 -25.84 -15.07
C TYR A 264 10.74 -24.55 -15.10
N VAL A 265 11.34 -24.29 -13.95
CA VAL A 265 12.29 -23.23 -13.61
C VAL A 265 13.48 -23.86 -12.86
N GLY A 266 14.68 -23.81 -13.45
CA GLY A 266 15.87 -24.45 -12.90
C GLY A 266 17.16 -23.70 -13.25
N LEU A 267 18.20 -23.89 -12.44
CA LEU A 267 19.54 -23.31 -12.66
C LEU A 267 20.50 -24.27 -13.40
N ASP A 268 20.07 -25.50 -13.60
CA ASP A 268 20.77 -26.62 -14.21
C ASP A 268 20.54 -26.75 -15.72
N SER A 269 19.65 -25.91 -16.29
CA SER A 269 19.39 -25.82 -17.73
C SER A 269 19.49 -24.39 -18.24
N GLU A 270 20.20 -24.20 -19.37
CA GLU A 270 20.21 -22.92 -20.07
C GLU A 270 18.84 -22.55 -20.64
N GLU A 271 17.94 -23.51 -20.87
CA GLU A 271 16.62 -23.27 -21.46
C GLU A 271 15.59 -22.77 -20.43
N TYR A 272 15.65 -23.27 -19.20
CA TYR A 272 14.62 -23.09 -18.19
C TYR A 272 15.05 -22.21 -17.00
N THR A 273 15.99 -21.30 -17.25
CA THR A 273 16.46 -20.38 -16.21
C THR A 273 15.32 -19.53 -15.62
N PRO A 274 15.40 -19.12 -14.34
CA PRO A 274 14.45 -18.19 -13.71
C PRO A 274 14.17 -16.93 -14.54
N LYS A 275 15.23 -16.37 -15.13
CA LYS A 275 15.16 -15.16 -15.95
C LYS A 275 14.35 -15.37 -17.25
N LYS A 276 14.49 -16.53 -17.90
CA LYS A 276 13.70 -16.87 -19.10
C LYS A 276 12.23 -17.11 -18.76
N ALA A 277 11.95 -17.82 -17.67
CA ALA A 277 10.59 -18.02 -17.20
C ALA A 277 9.91 -16.69 -16.86
N ALA A 278 10.59 -15.81 -16.12
CA ALA A 278 10.09 -14.47 -15.79
C ALA A 278 9.87 -13.60 -17.04
N LYS A 279 10.77 -13.68 -18.03
CA LYS A 279 10.59 -13.00 -19.33
C LYS A 279 9.31 -13.45 -20.05
N SER A 280 9.07 -14.76 -20.10
CA SER A 280 7.86 -15.31 -20.73
C SER A 280 6.60 -14.91 -19.98
N PHE A 281 6.64 -14.94 -18.65
CA PHE A 281 5.55 -14.49 -17.78
C PHE A 281 5.19 -13.01 -18.03
N LEU A 282 6.18 -12.11 -18.01
CA LEU A 282 5.95 -10.67 -18.18
C LEU A 282 5.53 -10.34 -19.63
N LYS A 283 6.03 -11.08 -20.62
CA LYS A 283 5.52 -10.99 -21.99
C LYS A 283 4.05 -11.40 -22.05
N TYR A 284 3.65 -12.47 -21.37
CA TYR A 284 2.26 -12.91 -21.35
C TYR A 284 1.32 -11.84 -20.76
N MET A 285 1.73 -11.12 -19.70
CA MET A 285 0.96 -9.97 -19.20
C MET A 285 0.77 -8.87 -20.24
N ASN A 286 1.83 -8.55 -21.00
CA ASN A 286 1.74 -7.58 -22.10
C ASN A 286 0.81 -8.09 -23.22
N ASP A 287 0.90 -9.38 -23.60
CA ASP A 287 0.04 -9.97 -24.64
C ASP A 287 -1.45 -9.90 -24.24
N ILE A 288 -1.79 -10.18 -22.97
CA ILE A 288 -3.16 -10.02 -22.45
C ILE A 288 -3.60 -8.56 -22.56
N TYR A 289 -2.76 -7.63 -22.13
CA TYR A 289 -3.10 -6.21 -22.19
C TYR A 289 -3.29 -5.74 -23.64
N ASP A 290 -2.42 -6.15 -24.57
CA ASP A 290 -2.54 -5.84 -25.99
C ASP A 290 -3.84 -6.37 -26.61
N CYS A 291 -4.29 -7.57 -26.20
CA CYS A 291 -5.54 -8.15 -26.68
C CYS A 291 -6.80 -7.45 -26.16
N TYR A 292 -6.82 -7.06 -24.88
CA TYR A 292 -8.07 -6.73 -24.19
C TYR A 292 -8.14 -5.31 -23.63
N GLN A 293 -7.00 -4.63 -23.45
CA GLN A 293 -6.87 -3.25 -22.98
C GLN A 293 -7.61 -3.00 -21.65
N LYS A 294 -7.52 -3.98 -20.74
CA LYS A 294 -8.10 -3.93 -19.39
C LYS A 294 -7.01 -4.07 -18.33
N PRO A 295 -7.22 -3.50 -17.13
CA PRO A 295 -6.35 -3.80 -16.00
C PRO A 295 -6.26 -5.30 -15.74
N ILE A 296 -5.10 -5.75 -15.26
CA ILE A 296 -4.80 -7.17 -15.01
C ILE A 296 -4.59 -7.38 -13.52
N TRP A 297 -5.20 -8.45 -13.02
CA TRP A 297 -4.97 -9.01 -11.70
C TRP A 297 -4.41 -10.42 -11.87
N VAL A 298 -3.17 -10.64 -11.45
CA VAL A 298 -2.59 -11.99 -11.42
C VAL A 298 -3.05 -12.65 -10.13
N THR A 299 -4.18 -13.34 -10.15
CA THR A 299 -4.78 -13.92 -8.94
C THR A 299 -4.05 -15.16 -8.46
N GLU A 300 -3.36 -15.88 -9.37
CA GLU A 300 -2.48 -16.98 -8.99
C GLU A 300 -1.23 -17.02 -9.86
N PHE A 301 -0.08 -17.13 -9.22
CA PHE A 301 1.17 -17.52 -9.87
C PHE A 301 2.13 -18.14 -8.87
N ALA A 302 2.81 -19.19 -9.31
CA ALA A 302 3.88 -19.86 -8.58
C ALA A 302 4.60 -20.84 -9.51
N VAL A 303 5.73 -21.41 -9.06
CA VAL A 303 6.40 -22.50 -9.78
C VAL A 303 5.84 -23.84 -9.31
N ALA A 304 5.32 -24.64 -10.24
CA ALA A 304 4.83 -25.99 -9.99
C ALA A 304 5.05 -26.87 -11.23
N ALA A 305 5.35 -28.15 -11.02
CA ALA A 305 5.55 -29.13 -12.09
C ALA A 305 4.67 -30.37 -11.92
N TRP A 306 3.48 -30.34 -12.53
CA TRP A 306 2.49 -31.42 -12.43
C TRP A 306 2.87 -32.70 -13.21
N ASP A 307 3.80 -32.60 -14.16
CA ASP A 307 4.34 -33.71 -14.95
C ASP A 307 5.66 -34.29 -14.39
N SER A 308 6.09 -33.84 -13.19
CA SER A 308 7.30 -34.33 -12.56
C SER A 308 7.26 -35.85 -12.35
N ASN A 309 8.33 -36.55 -12.73
CA ASN A 309 8.54 -37.98 -12.49
C ASN A 309 9.97 -38.22 -12.00
N GLU A 310 10.39 -39.45 -11.74
CA GLU A 310 11.73 -39.73 -11.18
C GLU A 310 12.92 -39.20 -12.03
N TYR A 311 12.70 -38.87 -13.31
CA TYR A 311 13.68 -38.27 -14.22
C TYR A 311 13.53 -36.75 -14.38
N TRP A 312 12.54 -36.16 -13.71
CA TRP A 312 12.15 -34.76 -13.80
C TRP A 312 12.10 -34.17 -12.39
N HIS A 313 12.90 -33.14 -12.16
CA HIS A 313 13.21 -32.60 -10.85
C HIS A 313 11.96 -32.21 -10.03
N PRO A 314 11.73 -32.81 -8.84
CA PRO A 314 10.60 -32.44 -8.00
C PRO A 314 10.89 -31.12 -7.26
N TYR A 315 9.94 -30.19 -7.26
CA TYR A 315 9.97 -28.97 -6.42
C TYR A 315 9.59 -29.30 -4.98
N ASP A 316 10.20 -30.33 -4.40
CA ASP A 316 9.82 -30.91 -3.11
C ASP A 316 10.32 -30.11 -1.89
N GLY A 317 10.95 -28.96 -2.13
CA GLY A 317 11.51 -28.10 -1.10
C GLY A 317 12.86 -28.55 -0.53
N ASN A 318 13.37 -29.74 -0.90
CA ASN A 318 14.63 -30.27 -0.36
C ASN A 318 15.86 -29.89 -1.21
N ASP A 319 15.66 -29.50 -2.47
CA ASP A 319 16.74 -29.10 -3.37
C ASP A 319 17.02 -27.58 -3.28
N GLU A 320 18.20 -27.24 -2.78
CA GLU A 320 18.64 -25.84 -2.60
C GLU A 320 18.71 -25.07 -3.93
N GLN A 321 19.06 -25.73 -5.04
CA GLN A 321 19.15 -25.06 -6.34
C GLN A 321 17.77 -24.73 -6.89
N HIS A 322 16.79 -25.63 -6.75
CA HIS A 322 15.41 -25.33 -7.15
C HIS A 322 14.80 -24.24 -6.27
N ASN A 323 15.01 -24.31 -4.95
CA ASN A 323 14.52 -23.27 -4.03
C ASN A 323 15.09 -21.89 -4.41
N LYS A 324 16.39 -21.81 -4.74
CA LYS A 324 17.01 -20.57 -5.25
C LYS A 324 16.44 -20.15 -6.60
N ALA A 325 16.21 -21.09 -7.52
CA ALA A 325 15.62 -20.81 -8.82
C ALA A 325 14.23 -20.17 -8.69
N VAL A 326 13.38 -20.70 -7.79
CA VAL A 326 12.05 -20.14 -7.50
C VAL A 326 12.15 -18.75 -6.87
N GLN A 327 13.08 -18.54 -5.93
CA GLN A 327 13.33 -17.22 -5.34
C GLN A 327 13.77 -16.19 -6.39
N GLU A 328 14.68 -16.56 -7.29
CA GLU A 328 15.11 -15.68 -8.39
C GLU A 328 13.97 -15.39 -9.36
N PHE A 329 13.16 -16.38 -9.70
CA PHE A 329 11.99 -16.20 -10.57
C PHE A 329 11.01 -15.20 -9.96
N MET A 330 10.67 -15.36 -8.67
CA MET A 330 9.80 -14.42 -7.94
C MET A 330 10.35 -12.99 -7.99
N LYS A 331 11.65 -12.82 -7.68
CA LYS A 331 12.30 -11.50 -7.72
C LYS A 331 12.23 -10.88 -9.12
N TYR A 332 12.52 -11.66 -10.16
CA TYR A 332 12.48 -11.19 -11.54
C TYR A 332 11.08 -10.85 -12.05
N VAL A 333 10.06 -11.63 -11.68
CA VAL A 333 8.68 -11.36 -12.06
C VAL A 333 8.16 -10.09 -11.39
N ILE A 334 8.43 -9.92 -10.09
CA ILE A 334 7.86 -8.80 -9.33
C ILE A 334 8.64 -7.51 -9.59
N ASN A 335 9.97 -7.55 -9.44
CA ASN A 335 10.82 -6.35 -9.48
C ASN A 335 11.31 -6.02 -10.90
N GLY A 336 11.20 -6.96 -11.85
CA GLY A 336 11.77 -6.81 -13.19
C GLY A 336 13.27 -7.07 -13.23
N PHE A 337 13.85 -6.93 -14.42
CA PHE A 337 15.29 -7.12 -14.67
C PHE A 337 15.70 -6.59 -16.03
N ASP A 338 16.99 -6.26 -16.17
CA ASP A 338 17.55 -5.65 -17.38
C ASP A 338 16.71 -4.43 -17.84
N ASP A 339 16.04 -4.55 -18.98
CA ASP A 339 15.11 -3.57 -19.59
C ASP A 339 13.63 -4.01 -19.51
N ILE A 340 13.32 -5.09 -18.78
CA ILE A 340 11.98 -5.65 -18.64
C ILE A 340 11.37 -5.21 -17.31
N GLN A 341 10.27 -4.48 -17.40
CA GLN A 341 9.47 -4.07 -16.25
C GLN A 341 8.82 -5.28 -15.55
N GLY A 342 8.96 -5.35 -14.23
CA GLY A 342 8.26 -6.33 -13.40
C GLY A 342 6.82 -5.93 -13.12
N LEU A 343 6.09 -6.78 -12.42
CA LEU A 343 4.69 -6.54 -12.05
C LEU A 343 4.51 -5.22 -11.28
N ASP A 344 5.46 -4.80 -10.45
CA ASP A 344 5.38 -3.53 -9.71
C ASP A 344 5.38 -2.30 -10.65
N ASP A 345 6.11 -2.39 -11.77
CA ASP A 345 6.29 -1.28 -12.72
C ASP A 345 5.26 -1.28 -13.88
N LEU A 346 4.62 -2.43 -14.17
CA LEU A 346 3.62 -2.53 -15.23
C LEU A 346 2.33 -1.78 -14.84
N SER A 347 2.08 -0.62 -15.43
CA SER A 347 0.96 0.27 -15.03
C SER A 347 -0.43 -0.35 -15.24
N PHE A 348 -0.55 -1.32 -16.16
CA PHE A 348 -1.79 -2.05 -16.42
C PHE A 348 -1.99 -3.27 -15.51
N VAL A 349 -0.98 -3.66 -14.71
CA VAL A 349 -1.16 -4.63 -13.63
C VAL A 349 -1.54 -3.86 -12.37
N GLU A 350 -2.70 -4.17 -11.82
CA GLU A 350 -3.17 -3.58 -10.57
C GLU A 350 -2.78 -4.41 -9.37
N ARG A 351 -2.87 -5.75 -9.47
CA ARG A 351 -2.71 -6.63 -8.32
C ARG A 351 -2.08 -7.96 -8.73
N TYR A 352 -1.34 -8.57 -7.81
CA TYR A 352 -0.87 -9.94 -7.97
C TYR A 352 -0.86 -10.69 -6.63
N ALA A 353 -1.10 -11.99 -6.65
CA ALA A 353 -1.08 -12.85 -5.48
C ALA A 353 -0.28 -14.13 -5.77
N TRP A 354 0.81 -14.32 -5.04
CA TRP A 354 1.56 -15.57 -5.12
C TRP A 354 0.71 -16.70 -4.54
N PHE A 355 0.63 -17.83 -5.26
CA PHE A 355 -0.04 -19.02 -4.79
C PHE A 355 0.90 -19.83 -3.90
N SER A 356 0.68 -19.77 -2.58
CA SER A 356 1.50 -20.54 -1.64
C SER A 356 1.04 -21.99 -1.60
N PHE A 357 1.87 -22.90 -2.08
CA PHE A 357 1.66 -24.34 -1.93
C PHE A 357 2.03 -24.85 -0.53
N ASP A 358 1.73 -26.13 -0.30
CA ASP A 358 2.15 -26.85 0.89
C ASP A 358 3.65 -27.14 0.85
N ALA A 359 4.39 -26.87 1.94
CA ALA A 359 5.85 -26.98 1.98
C ALA A 359 6.36 -28.44 1.95
N THR A 360 5.46 -29.41 1.83
CA THR A 360 5.74 -30.85 1.72
C THR A 360 5.22 -31.45 0.41
N GLN A 361 4.57 -30.66 -0.46
CA GLN A 361 4.07 -31.12 -1.75
C GLN A 361 5.22 -31.34 -2.75
N LEU A 362 5.37 -32.56 -3.24
CA LEU A 362 6.48 -32.97 -4.13
C LEU A 362 6.65 -32.06 -5.37
N GLN A 363 5.55 -31.58 -5.94
CA GLN A 363 5.54 -30.85 -7.20
C GLN A 363 5.67 -29.33 -7.06
N SER A 364 5.64 -28.79 -5.84
CA SER A 364 5.45 -27.35 -5.63
C SER A 364 5.87 -26.79 -4.27
N ALA A 365 6.37 -27.61 -3.34
CA ALA A 365 6.86 -27.17 -2.02
C ALA A 365 7.93 -26.07 -2.08
N SER A 366 8.77 -26.02 -3.12
CA SER A 366 9.70 -24.89 -3.34
C SER A 366 9.00 -23.53 -3.48
N SER A 367 7.69 -23.53 -3.77
CA SER A 367 6.83 -22.35 -3.87
C SER A 367 6.01 -22.06 -2.60
N ALA A 368 6.20 -22.81 -1.52
CA ALA A 368 5.54 -22.52 -0.24
C ALA A 368 6.12 -21.26 0.42
N LEU A 369 5.25 -20.36 0.90
CA LEU A 369 5.66 -19.15 1.62
C LEU A 369 5.79 -19.38 3.13
N PHE A 370 5.02 -20.30 3.68
CA PHE A 370 5.01 -20.62 5.11
C PHE A 370 4.63 -22.08 5.32
N TYR A 371 5.02 -22.64 6.46
CA TYR A 371 4.59 -23.99 6.84
C TYR A 371 3.15 -23.98 7.33
N ASN A 372 2.35 -24.95 6.92
CA ASN A 372 0.92 -25.02 7.18
C ASN A 372 0.49 -26.39 7.72
N THR A 373 -0.80 -26.57 8.00
CA THR A 373 -1.32 -27.75 8.70
C THR A 373 -1.12 -29.07 7.94
N LYS A 374 -0.85 -29.02 6.63
CA LYS A 374 -0.50 -30.20 5.82
C LYS A 374 0.97 -30.61 5.97
N ASP A 375 1.82 -29.74 6.54
CA ASP A 375 3.23 -30.05 6.85
C ASP A 375 3.37 -30.87 8.13
N THR A 376 2.83 -32.08 8.09
CA THR A 376 2.74 -33.01 9.24
C THR A 376 4.10 -33.37 9.85
N SER A 377 5.20 -33.25 9.09
CA SER A 377 6.57 -33.46 9.59
C SER A 377 7.13 -32.27 10.38
N ASN A 378 6.51 -31.09 10.29
CA ASN A 378 6.99 -29.82 10.83
C ASN A 378 5.87 -29.04 11.57
N GLN A 379 4.96 -29.72 12.27
CA GLN A 379 3.88 -29.06 13.01
C GLN A 379 4.34 -28.04 14.07
N ASN A 380 5.60 -28.09 14.50
CA ASN A 380 6.22 -27.08 15.38
C ASN A 380 6.64 -25.80 14.65
N GLN A 381 6.53 -25.75 13.32
CA GLN A 381 6.91 -24.62 12.47
C GLN A 381 5.69 -23.97 11.79
N LEU A 382 4.46 -24.36 12.14
CA LEU A 382 3.24 -23.76 11.57
C LEU A 382 3.31 -22.23 11.61
N GLY A 383 3.06 -21.61 10.46
CA GLY A 383 3.10 -20.17 10.29
C GLY A 383 4.48 -19.55 10.09
N VAL A 384 5.55 -20.31 10.32
CA VAL A 384 6.93 -19.82 10.10
C VAL A 384 7.15 -19.68 8.60
N LEU A 385 7.77 -18.56 8.22
CA LEU A 385 8.12 -18.30 6.82
C LEU A 385 9.22 -19.23 6.34
N THR A 386 9.08 -19.71 5.11
CA THR A 386 10.18 -20.34 4.36
C THR A 386 11.17 -19.27 3.89
N ASP A 387 12.28 -19.69 3.27
CA ASP A 387 13.19 -18.75 2.60
C ASP A 387 12.48 -17.95 1.49
N LEU A 388 11.59 -18.60 0.74
CA LEU A 388 10.76 -17.93 -0.25
C LEU A 388 9.76 -16.96 0.40
N GLY A 389 9.14 -17.34 1.52
CA GLY A 389 8.31 -16.45 2.33
C GLY A 389 9.04 -15.19 2.76
N ASN A 390 10.30 -15.35 3.19
CA ASN A 390 11.17 -14.22 3.54
C ASN A 390 11.47 -13.33 2.32
N VAL A 391 11.70 -13.91 1.14
CA VAL A 391 11.86 -13.14 -0.11
C VAL A 391 10.59 -12.37 -0.45
N TYR A 392 9.43 -13.04 -0.48
CA TYR A 392 8.16 -12.41 -0.81
C TYR A 392 7.86 -11.27 0.14
N ARG A 393 8.05 -11.48 1.45
CA ARG A 393 7.81 -10.49 2.50
C ARG A 393 8.74 -9.28 2.40
N ASN A 394 10.04 -9.51 2.34
CA ASN A 394 11.05 -8.48 2.65
C ASN A 394 11.71 -7.87 1.41
N GLU A 395 11.66 -8.53 0.26
CA GLU A 395 12.45 -8.15 -0.92
C GLU A 395 11.61 -7.79 -2.16
N CYS A 396 10.28 -8.00 -2.11
CA CYS A 396 9.40 -7.85 -3.27
C CYS A 396 8.12 -7.07 -2.93
N GLY A 397 7.63 -6.26 -3.86
CA GLY A 397 6.24 -5.76 -3.88
C GLY A 397 5.89 -4.58 -2.99
N ASN A 398 6.76 -4.20 -2.06
CA ASN A 398 6.50 -3.11 -1.13
C ASN A 398 7.29 -1.84 -1.51
N PRO A 399 6.66 -0.65 -1.42
CA PRO A 399 7.32 0.61 -1.74
C PRO A 399 8.60 0.85 -0.97
N LEU A 400 9.53 1.56 -1.60
CA LEU A 400 10.67 2.12 -0.88
C LEU A 400 10.19 2.99 0.30
N HIS A 401 10.85 2.86 1.44
CA HIS A 401 10.52 3.53 2.71
C HIS A 401 9.27 3.03 3.44
N TYR A 402 8.53 2.07 2.88
CA TYR A 402 7.51 1.38 3.67
C TYR A 402 8.17 0.54 4.76
N THR A 403 7.84 0.83 6.02
CA THR A 403 8.31 0.02 7.15
C THR A 403 7.34 -1.13 7.36
N LEU A 404 7.83 -2.35 7.11
CA LEU A 404 7.05 -3.55 7.37
C LEU A 404 6.64 -3.61 8.86
N PRO A 405 5.39 -3.99 9.16
CA PRO A 405 5.02 -4.39 10.51
C PRO A 405 5.92 -5.52 11.02
N TYR A 406 5.94 -5.75 12.32
CA TYR A 406 6.50 -6.98 12.90
C TYR A 406 5.70 -8.19 12.40
N LEU A 407 6.25 -9.40 12.56
CA LEU A 407 5.60 -10.63 12.09
C LEU A 407 4.24 -10.89 12.76
N ASP A 408 4.00 -10.34 13.95
CA ASP A 408 2.72 -10.36 14.66
C ASP A 408 1.74 -9.26 14.22
N GLY A 409 2.12 -8.45 13.22
CA GLY A 409 1.29 -7.37 12.67
C GLY A 409 1.37 -6.05 13.43
N SER A 410 2.04 -6.02 14.58
CA SER A 410 2.27 -4.77 15.31
C SER A 410 3.18 -3.83 14.50
N LYS A 411 2.92 -2.52 14.57
CA LYS A 411 3.72 -1.49 13.89
C LYS A 411 4.55 -0.73 14.92
N ASP A 412 5.79 -0.39 14.59
CA ASP A 412 6.56 0.58 15.38
C ASP A 412 5.93 1.98 15.20
N PRO A 413 5.34 2.59 16.24
CA PRO A 413 4.69 3.90 16.10
C PRO A 413 5.64 5.00 15.63
N SER A 414 6.95 4.86 15.90
CA SER A 414 7.96 5.83 15.45
C SER A 414 8.29 5.73 13.96
N SER A 415 7.88 4.65 13.31
CA SER A 415 8.05 4.44 11.86
C SER A 415 6.90 5.02 11.02
N ILE A 416 5.79 5.40 11.66
CA ILE A 416 4.63 5.97 10.99
C ILE A 416 4.88 7.46 10.77
N GLU A 417 4.89 7.89 9.52
CA GLU A 417 4.99 9.31 9.19
C GLU A 417 3.77 10.08 9.71
N GLU A 418 4.02 11.17 10.44
CA GLU A 418 2.97 12.07 10.91
C GLU A 418 2.40 12.93 9.77
N ASP A 419 1.10 13.23 9.86
CA ASP A 419 0.44 14.09 8.88
C ASP A 419 1.08 15.50 8.91
N ARG A 420 1.37 16.05 7.73
CA ARG A 420 1.98 17.37 7.59
C ARG A 420 0.89 18.45 7.71
N TYR A 421 0.95 19.26 8.76
CA TYR A 421 0.07 20.42 8.91
C TYR A 421 0.31 21.44 7.79
N ILE A 422 -0.76 21.93 7.19
CA ILE A 422 -0.75 22.95 6.13
C ILE A 422 -1.34 24.24 6.70
N GLU A 423 -0.62 25.35 6.65
CA GLU A 423 -1.16 26.67 7.03
C GLU A 423 -2.13 27.16 5.95
N ASP A 424 -3.34 27.55 6.36
CA ASP A 424 -4.36 28.10 5.45
C ASP A 424 -4.13 29.61 5.30
N GLN A 425 -4.42 30.15 4.12
CA GLN A 425 -4.50 31.59 3.91
C GLN A 425 -5.97 32.00 3.83
N PHE A 426 -6.42 32.80 4.80
CA PHE A 426 -7.79 33.29 4.84
C PHE A 426 -7.93 34.57 4.01
N HIS A 427 -9.02 34.68 3.24
CA HIS A 427 -9.29 35.89 2.46
C HIS A 427 -9.64 37.12 3.32
N HIS A 428 -9.79 36.96 4.63
CA HIS A 428 -10.23 38.02 5.55
C HIS A 428 -9.11 38.82 6.26
N ASP A 429 -7.82 38.63 5.92
CA ASP A 429 -6.73 39.44 6.51
C ASP A 429 -6.63 40.89 5.99
N VAL A 430 -7.71 41.44 5.40
CA VAL A 430 -7.86 42.87 5.15
C VAL A 430 -9.09 43.41 5.88
N ILE A 431 -9.10 43.31 7.21
CA ILE A 431 -9.82 44.32 8.00
C ILE A 431 -8.89 45.54 8.06
N GLN A 432 -9.14 46.50 7.18
CA GLN A 432 -8.68 47.88 7.38
C GLN A 432 -9.17 48.31 8.77
N GLY A 433 -8.27 48.33 9.74
CA GLY A 433 -8.51 49.05 10.98
C GLY A 433 -8.84 50.49 10.62
N ASP A 434 -9.99 50.97 11.09
CA ASP A 434 -10.37 52.38 11.07
C ASP A 434 -9.22 53.20 11.68
N ASP A 435 -8.39 53.80 10.82
CA ASP A 435 -7.42 54.80 11.25
C ASP A 435 -7.81 56.16 10.66
N GLN A 436 -8.90 56.72 11.21
CA GLN A 436 -9.24 58.13 11.05
C GLN A 436 -8.37 59.05 11.94
N THR A 437 -7.26 58.57 12.49
CA THR A 437 -6.41 59.32 13.41
C THR A 437 -4.94 59.35 12.97
N ASN A 438 -4.65 59.60 11.69
CA ASN A 438 -3.34 60.13 11.30
C ASN A 438 -3.34 60.88 9.96
N LYS A 439 -4.29 61.81 9.79
CA LYS A 439 -4.26 62.80 8.69
C LYS A 439 -3.64 64.13 9.15
N GLN A 440 -2.48 64.09 9.80
CA GLN A 440 -1.72 65.31 10.05
C GLN A 440 -0.27 65.04 10.43
N LEU A 441 0.55 64.45 9.53
CA LEU A 441 2.02 64.58 9.54
C LEU A 441 2.63 63.85 8.32
N SER A 442 2.29 64.30 7.11
CA SER A 442 3.02 63.90 5.90
C SER A 442 3.13 65.08 4.93
N SER A 443 3.77 66.15 5.40
CA SER A 443 4.44 67.11 4.54
C SER A 443 5.85 67.29 5.06
N ASN A 444 6.83 66.99 4.20
CA ASN A 444 8.27 67.01 4.39
C ASN A 444 8.85 65.65 4.83
N ILE A 445 9.40 64.92 3.87
CA ILE A 445 10.86 64.77 3.73
C ILE A 445 11.15 64.14 2.36
N GLU A 446 12.04 64.81 1.64
CA GLU A 446 12.55 64.48 0.32
C GLU A 446 13.29 63.14 0.25
N ARG A 447 13.31 62.57 -0.96
CA ARG A 447 14.27 61.55 -1.38
C ARG A 447 15.70 61.99 -1.06
N LYS A 448 16.44 61.16 -0.32
CA LYS A 448 17.89 60.99 -0.50
C LYS A 448 18.26 59.51 -0.46
N SER A 449 18.79 59.05 -1.58
CA SER A 449 19.57 57.83 -1.74
C SER A 449 20.86 57.92 -0.93
N VAL A 450 21.16 56.92 -0.10
CA VAL A 450 22.54 56.58 0.31
C VAL A 450 22.67 55.05 0.41
N GLN A 451 23.73 54.59 -0.22
CA GLN A 451 24.29 53.25 -0.34
C GLN A 451 25.10 52.91 0.92
N THR A 452 24.97 51.71 1.50
CA THR A 452 25.97 51.16 2.44
C THR A 452 26.04 49.63 2.37
N ASP A 453 27.29 49.17 2.29
CA ASP A 453 27.77 47.82 2.10
C ASP A 453 27.55 46.85 3.27
N ASP A 454 27.27 45.60 2.89
CA ASP A 454 27.92 44.35 3.29
C ASP A 454 28.81 44.36 4.55
N GLN A 455 28.37 43.72 5.65
CA GLN A 455 29.21 43.19 6.76
C GLN A 455 28.47 42.17 7.68
N THR A 456 27.21 41.83 7.44
CA THR A 456 26.43 40.90 8.30
C THR A 456 26.59 39.41 7.95
N SER A 457 27.17 39.06 6.80
CA SER A 457 27.29 37.66 6.36
C SER A 457 28.53 36.90 6.87
N TYR A 458 29.51 37.59 7.48
CA TYR A 458 30.75 36.94 7.96
C TYR A 458 30.68 36.38 9.38
N MET A 459 29.73 36.83 10.22
CA MET A 459 29.61 36.35 11.60
C MET A 459 28.90 34.99 11.72
N PHE A 460 28.08 34.60 10.75
CA PHE A 460 27.38 33.31 10.77
C PHE A 460 28.26 32.12 10.36
N PHE A 461 29.26 32.33 9.49
CA PHE A 461 30.15 31.27 9.04
C PHE A 461 31.23 30.87 10.06
N ILE A 462 31.63 31.78 10.97
CA ILE A 462 32.66 31.48 11.99
C ILE A 462 32.07 30.64 13.14
N LEU A 463 30.78 30.78 13.44
CA LEU A 463 30.14 30.05 14.56
C LEU A 463 29.87 28.56 14.23
N MET A 464 29.63 28.22 12.95
CA MET A 464 29.47 26.83 12.50
C MET A 464 30.79 26.04 12.42
N MET A 465 31.95 26.69 12.27
CA MET A 465 33.24 25.98 12.25
C MET A 465 33.74 25.58 13.65
N ILE A 466 33.26 26.23 14.72
CA ILE A 466 33.73 25.95 16.09
C ILE A 466 33.03 24.71 16.69
N THR A 467 31.80 24.38 16.28
CA THR A 467 31.08 23.18 16.74
C THR A 467 31.53 21.90 16.03
N SER A 468 32.01 22.00 14.79
CA SER A 468 32.53 20.86 14.00
C SER A 468 33.88 20.34 14.53
N LEU A 469 34.73 21.19 15.11
CA LEU A 469 36.05 20.81 15.63
C LEU A 469 36.03 20.18 17.03
N MET A 470 34.97 20.40 17.82
CA MET A 470 34.81 19.79 19.15
C MET A 470 34.27 18.35 19.10
N GLY A 471 33.51 17.97 18.06
CA GLY A 471 33.01 16.61 17.86
C GLY A 471 34.09 15.60 17.44
N ILE A 472 35.13 16.06 16.75
CA ILE A 472 36.21 15.19 16.22
C ILE A 472 37.26 14.87 17.31
N PHE A 473 37.34 15.65 18.39
CA PHE A 473 38.29 15.42 19.49
C PHE A 473 37.80 14.39 20.54
N LEU A 474 36.50 14.10 20.59
CA LEU A 474 35.91 13.20 21.59
C LEU A 474 35.76 11.72 21.12
N LEU A 475 36.01 11.43 19.85
CA LEU A 475 35.94 10.07 19.28
C LEU A 475 37.29 9.34 19.19
N LYS A 476 38.39 9.96 19.64
CA LYS A 476 39.75 9.38 19.55
C LYS A 476 40.33 8.79 20.84
N ASN A 477 39.59 8.78 21.95
CA ASN A 477 40.08 8.35 23.28
C ASN A 477 39.21 7.30 23.98
N LYS A 478 38.56 6.39 23.25
CA LYS A 478 37.95 5.18 23.84
C LYS A 478 38.45 3.94 23.11
N ASN A 479 39.67 3.54 23.46
CA ASN A 479 40.19 2.18 23.32
C ASN A 479 41.30 2.05 24.37
N GLU A 480 40.94 1.64 25.58
CA GLU A 480 41.80 0.93 26.53
C GLU A 480 40.98 0.52 27.77
N TYR A 481 41.19 -0.74 28.17
CA TYR A 481 40.59 -1.54 29.25
C TYR A 481 39.28 -2.28 28.96
#